data_AF-Q0IA70-F1
#
_entry.id   AF-Q0IA70-F1
#
_cell.length_a   1.000
_cell.length_b   1.000
_cell.length_c   1.000
_cell.angle_alpha   90.00
_cell.angle_beta   90.00
_cell.angle_gamma   90.00
#
_symmetry.space_group_name_H-M   'P 1'
#
loop_
_entity.id
_entity.type
_entity.pdbx_description
1 polymer ?
#
loop_
_entity_poly.entity_id
_entity_poly.type
_entity_poly.pdbx_seq_one_letter_code
_entity_poly.pdbx_strand_id
1 'polypeptide(L)'
;MSCSWKEIENHWILLRDHSIFNLSAPCIVINKDGDLFENTLNDLVSYIDIPTDISIEQISLYLASSLEMGSTEAAAKKMIDDDLLSGQNFLNQLNVIKQKARNITLGTIDDVFNAIKIAKKGFSAYPRKMLIIQLGEYRGDLLLVSPPTNDGRRINDVGS
;
A
#
# COMPACT_ATOMS: atom_id res chain seq x y z
N MET A 1 17.13 14.58 -11.19
CA MET A 1 16.62 13.79 -12.32
C MET A 1 15.18 14.21 -12.56
N SER A 2 14.83 14.63 -13.78
CA SER A 2 13.46 14.97 -14.13
C SER A 2 12.74 13.68 -14.51
N CYS A 3 12.16 12.98 -13.54
CA CYS A 3 11.27 11.86 -13.84
C CYS A 3 10.12 12.42 -14.67
N SER A 4 10.04 11.99 -15.92
CA SER A 4 9.15 12.61 -16.89
C SER A 4 7.74 12.11 -16.63
N TRP A 5 6.73 12.98 -16.67
CA TRP A 5 5.31 12.59 -16.53
C TRP A 5 4.94 11.33 -17.33
N LYS A 6 5.57 11.14 -18.50
CA LYS A 6 5.41 9.97 -19.37
C LYS A 6 5.73 8.63 -18.69
N GLU A 7 6.65 8.61 -17.72
CA GLU A 7 7.04 7.40 -16.97
C GLU A 7 5.98 6.97 -15.97
N ILE A 8 5.06 7.86 -15.59
CA ILE A 8 4.08 7.62 -14.53
C ILE A 8 2.63 7.77 -15.03
N GLU A 9 2.46 8.18 -16.29
CA GLU A 9 1.17 8.50 -16.93
C GLU A 9 0.24 7.29 -17.01
N ASN A 10 0.76 6.13 -17.44
CA ASN A 10 -0.03 4.89 -17.52
C ASN A 10 -0.59 4.50 -16.15
N HIS A 11 0.25 4.59 -15.12
CA HIS A 11 -0.12 4.27 -13.75
C HIS A 11 -1.15 5.26 -13.19
N TRP A 12 -1.03 6.55 -13.53
CA TRP A 12 -2.07 7.52 -13.20
C TRP A 12 -3.40 7.22 -13.90
N ILE A 13 -3.39 6.83 -15.18
CA ILE A 13 -4.61 6.44 -15.91
C ILE A 13 -5.30 5.27 -15.22
N LEU A 14 -4.55 4.22 -14.87
CA LEU A 14 -5.08 3.06 -14.15
C LEU A 14 -5.71 3.47 -12.81
N LEU A 15 -5.07 4.36 -12.07
CA LEU A 15 -5.60 4.83 -10.79
C LEU A 15 -6.83 5.75 -10.95
N ARG A 16 -6.84 6.61 -11.96
CA ARG A 16 -7.95 7.52 -12.28
C ARG A 16 -9.23 6.74 -12.57
N ASP A 17 -9.09 5.63 -13.27
CA ASP A 17 -10.21 4.77 -13.66
C ASP A 17 -10.59 3.78 -12.54
N HIS A 18 -9.76 3.68 -11.49
CA HIS A 18 -10.05 2.90 -10.29
C HIS A 18 -11.10 3.61 -9.41
N SER A 19 -12.29 3.03 -9.30
CA SER A 19 -13.43 3.62 -8.57
C SER A 19 -13.53 3.19 -7.10
N ILE A 20 -12.94 2.03 -6.76
CA ILE A 20 -13.01 1.41 -5.43
C ILE A 20 -11.59 1.23 -4.88
N PHE A 21 -11.35 1.53 -3.62
CA PHE A 21 -10.06 1.23 -2.99
C PHE A 21 -9.95 -0.24 -2.62
N ASN A 22 -8.94 -0.94 -3.14
CA ASN A 22 -8.58 -2.31 -2.76
C ASN A 22 -7.04 -2.50 -2.87
N LEU A 23 -6.54 -3.70 -2.55
CA LEU A 23 -5.10 -3.98 -2.63
C LEU A 23 -4.54 -4.00 -4.06
N SER A 24 -5.39 -4.09 -5.07
CA SER A 24 -5.00 -3.98 -6.49
C SER A 24 -4.84 -2.52 -6.94
N ALA A 25 -5.09 -1.54 -6.05
CA ALA A 25 -4.92 -0.14 -6.38
C ALA A 25 -3.46 0.13 -6.80
N PRO A 26 -3.26 0.75 -7.98
CA PRO A 26 -1.92 1.04 -8.49
C PRO A 26 -1.24 2.11 -7.64
N CYS A 27 0.06 1.93 -7.42
CA CYS A 27 0.94 2.84 -6.71
C CYS A 27 2.32 2.84 -7.35
N ILE A 28 3.10 3.90 -7.12
CA ILE A 28 4.52 3.88 -7.44
C ILE A 28 5.32 3.71 -6.17
N VAL A 29 6.26 2.78 -6.19
CA VAL A 29 7.23 2.56 -5.12
C VAL A 29 8.54 3.28 -5.47
N ILE A 30 9.07 4.09 -4.54
CA ILE A 30 10.42 4.64 -4.63
C ILE A 30 11.32 3.82 -3.72
N ASN A 31 12.36 3.18 -4.26
CA ASN A 31 13.33 2.46 -3.45
C ASN A 31 14.35 3.42 -2.80
N LYS A 32 15.24 2.87 -1.95
CA LYS A 32 16.31 3.62 -1.27
C LYS A 32 17.31 4.30 -2.23
N ASP A 33 17.46 3.77 -3.43
CA ASP A 33 18.39 4.26 -4.46
C ASP A 33 17.74 5.35 -5.34
N GLY A 34 16.44 5.63 -5.12
CA GLY A 34 15.65 6.63 -5.84
C GLY A 34 14.99 6.10 -7.11
N ASP A 35 15.05 4.80 -7.37
CA ASP A 35 14.39 4.17 -8.53
C ASP A 35 12.87 4.06 -8.30
N LEU A 36 12.12 4.30 -9.37
CA LEU A 36 10.67 4.26 -9.42
C LEU A 36 10.20 2.90 -9.95
N PHE A 37 9.28 2.26 -9.23
CA PHE A 37 8.64 1.01 -9.65
C PHE A 37 7.13 1.20 -9.70
N GLU A 38 6.56 0.94 -10.88
CA GLU A 38 5.13 0.77 -11.06
C GLU A 38 4.66 -0.50 -10.35
N ASN A 39 3.70 -0.39 -9.44
CA ASN A 39 3.25 -1.52 -8.65
C ASN A 39 1.82 -1.44 -8.11
N THR A 40 1.35 -2.46 -7.40
CA THR A 40 0.09 -2.36 -6.63
C THR A 40 0.36 -2.34 -5.12
N LEU A 41 -0.64 -1.92 -4.34
CA LEU A 41 -0.55 -1.98 -2.87
C LEU A 41 -0.30 -3.39 -2.34
N ASN A 42 -0.77 -4.43 -3.04
CA ASN A 42 -0.51 -5.82 -2.68
C ASN A 42 0.96 -6.18 -2.83
N ASP A 43 1.62 -5.62 -3.84
CA ASP A 43 3.00 -5.95 -4.17
C ASP A 43 4.02 -5.27 -3.25
N LEU A 44 3.59 -4.31 -2.42
CA LEU A 44 4.41 -3.74 -1.34
C LEU A 44 4.96 -4.80 -0.40
N VAL A 45 4.22 -5.90 -0.25
CA VAL A 45 4.61 -7.08 0.52
C VAL A 45 5.93 -7.67 -0.01
N SER A 46 6.18 -7.60 -1.32
CA SER A 46 7.41 -8.11 -1.95
C SER A 46 8.66 -7.27 -1.68
N TYR A 47 8.50 -6.06 -1.13
CA TYR A 47 9.61 -5.15 -0.80
C TYR A 47 10.00 -5.15 0.67
N ILE A 48 9.29 -5.90 1.51
CA ILE A 48 9.68 -6.15 2.89
C ILE A 48 10.31 -7.53 3.02
N ASP A 49 11.21 -7.66 3.98
CA ASP A 49 11.88 -8.93 4.25
C ASP A 49 10.93 -9.83 5.05
N ILE A 50 10.17 -10.65 4.33
CA ILE A 50 9.27 -11.64 4.92
C ILE A 50 10.02 -12.95 5.04
N PRO A 51 10.15 -13.53 6.23
CA PRO A 51 10.72 -14.84 6.35
C PRO A 51 9.83 -15.87 5.64
N THR A 52 10.49 -16.86 5.05
CA THR A 52 9.92 -17.95 4.24
C THR A 52 8.83 -18.77 4.93
N ASP A 53 8.67 -18.61 6.25
CA ASP A 53 7.73 -19.35 7.08
C ASP A 53 6.27 -18.88 6.92
N ILE A 54 6.05 -17.67 6.39
CA ILE A 54 4.72 -17.13 6.07
C ILE A 54 4.54 -17.02 4.56
N SER A 55 3.40 -17.48 4.05
CA SER A 55 3.05 -17.29 2.64
C SER A 55 2.59 -15.86 2.37
N ILE A 56 2.97 -15.33 1.20
CA ILE A 56 2.50 -14.02 0.72
C ILE A 56 0.96 -13.97 0.67
N GLU A 57 0.32 -15.09 0.30
CA GLU A 57 -1.15 -15.22 0.25
C GLU A 57 -1.81 -14.98 1.60
N GLN A 58 -1.27 -15.55 2.69
CA GLN A 58 -1.78 -15.31 4.04
C GLN A 58 -1.62 -13.85 4.46
N ILE A 59 -0.54 -13.20 4.04
CA ILE A 59 -0.29 -11.77 4.30
C ILE A 59 -1.30 -10.91 3.52
N SER A 60 -1.50 -11.19 2.23
CA SER A 60 -2.49 -10.50 1.41
C SER A 60 -3.89 -10.64 2.00
N LEU A 61 -4.28 -11.83 2.45
CA LEU A 61 -5.57 -12.07 3.10
C LEU A 61 -5.71 -11.30 4.41
N TYR A 62 -4.66 -11.28 5.22
CA TYR A 62 -4.60 -10.51 6.46
C TYR A 62 -4.75 -9.00 6.21
N LEU A 63 -4.02 -8.45 5.23
CA LEU A 63 -4.09 -7.03 4.85
C LEU A 63 -5.46 -6.65 4.28
N ALA A 64 -6.03 -7.50 3.42
CA ALA A 64 -7.37 -7.29 2.85
C ALA A 64 -8.44 -7.29 3.96
N SER A 65 -8.38 -8.26 4.86
CA SER A 65 -9.30 -8.34 6.00
C SER A 65 -9.12 -7.15 6.96
N SER A 66 -7.88 -6.73 7.20
CA SER A 66 -7.59 -5.56 8.04
C SER A 66 -8.11 -4.27 7.42
N LEU A 67 -8.09 -4.15 6.10
CA LEU A 67 -8.66 -3.03 5.35
C LEU A 67 -10.19 -2.97 5.38
N GLU A 68 -10.83 -4.13 5.27
CA GLU A 68 -12.29 -4.29 5.32
C GLU A 68 -12.80 -3.98 6.73
N MET A 69 -12.16 -4.53 7.76
CA MET A 69 -12.58 -4.43 9.15
C MET A 69 -12.05 -3.16 9.85
N GLY A 70 -11.07 -2.48 9.26
CA GLY A 70 -10.42 -1.30 9.84
C GLY A 70 -9.52 -1.58 11.04
N SER A 71 -9.29 -2.85 11.39
CA SER A 71 -8.49 -3.29 12.54
C SER A 71 -7.72 -4.57 12.21
N THR A 72 -6.43 -4.54 12.52
CA THR A 72 -5.50 -5.68 12.44
C THR A 72 -5.86 -6.78 13.43
N GLU A 73 -6.41 -6.41 14.58
CA GLU A 73 -6.88 -7.34 15.62
C GLU A 73 -8.15 -8.07 15.17
N ALA A 74 -9.08 -7.35 14.52
CA ALA A 74 -10.30 -7.94 13.98
C ALA A 74 -9.98 -8.91 12.84
N ALA A 75 -9.03 -8.57 11.96
CA ALA A 75 -8.56 -9.44 10.90
C ALA A 75 -7.84 -10.69 11.44
N ALA A 76 -7.00 -10.52 12.46
CA ALA A 76 -6.35 -11.64 13.15
C ALA A 76 -7.39 -12.62 13.71
N LYS A 77 -8.44 -12.08 14.36
CA LYS A 77 -9.53 -12.88 14.89
C LYS A 77 -10.30 -13.61 13.78
N LYS A 78 -10.62 -12.93 12.68
CA LYS A 78 -11.28 -13.53 11.51
C LYS A 78 -10.48 -14.71 10.95
N MET A 79 -9.15 -14.57 10.81
CA MET A 79 -8.30 -15.67 10.34
C MET A 79 -8.30 -16.87 11.29
N ILE A 80 -8.35 -16.64 12.61
CA ILE A 80 -8.50 -17.72 13.60
C ILE A 80 -9.88 -18.37 13.49
N ASP A 81 -10.94 -17.57 13.31
CA ASP A 81 -12.31 -18.06 13.23
C ASP A 81 -12.55 -18.86 11.93
N ASP A 82 -11.90 -18.48 10.82
CA ASP A 82 -11.96 -19.18 9.53
C ASP A 82 -11.17 -20.51 9.54
N ASP A 83 -9.99 -20.53 10.18
CA ASP A 83 -9.20 -21.75 10.45
C ASP A 83 -8.38 -21.58 11.74
N LEU A 84 -8.81 -22.25 12.81
CA LEU A 84 -8.20 -22.14 14.14
C LEU A 84 -6.71 -22.49 14.15
N LEU A 85 -6.31 -23.56 13.46
CA LEU A 85 -4.93 -24.05 13.48
C LEU A 85 -4.03 -23.19 12.58
N SER A 86 -4.48 -22.91 11.35
CA SER A 86 -3.73 -22.09 10.41
C SER A 86 -3.63 -20.64 10.87
N GLY A 87 -4.73 -20.07 11.36
CA GLY A 87 -4.80 -18.69 11.86
C GLY A 87 -3.93 -18.47 13.11
N GLN A 88 -3.93 -19.40 14.07
CA GLN A 88 -3.03 -19.31 15.22
C GLN A 88 -1.54 -19.42 14.83
N ASN A 89 -1.21 -20.36 13.93
CA ASN A 89 0.16 -20.50 13.43
C ASN A 89 0.64 -19.23 12.71
N PHE A 90 -0.20 -18.67 11.83
CA PHE A 90 0.10 -17.41 11.15
C PHE A 90 0.35 -16.28 12.15
N LEU A 91 -0.49 -16.09 13.15
CA LEU A 91 -0.32 -15.00 14.13
C LEU A 91 0.92 -15.19 15.01
N ASN A 92 1.22 -16.42 15.39
CA ASN A 92 2.45 -16.72 16.13
C ASN A 92 3.69 -16.37 15.30
N GLN A 93 3.72 -16.77 14.03
CA GLN A 93 4.80 -16.42 13.11
C GLN A 93 4.87 -14.89 12.90
N LEU A 94 3.73 -14.22 12.68
CA LEU A 94 3.64 -12.77 12.51
C LEU A 94 4.23 -12.03 13.71
N ASN A 95 3.93 -12.48 14.94
CA ASN A 95 4.47 -11.91 16.16
C ASN A 95 5.98 -12.11 16.30
N VAL A 96 6.48 -13.30 15.94
CA VAL A 96 7.92 -13.58 15.93
C VAL A 96 8.64 -12.66 14.94
N ILE A 97 8.04 -12.40 13.77
CA ILE A 97 8.57 -11.47 12.76
C ILE A 97 8.62 -10.06 13.31
N LYS A 98 7.53 -9.56 13.90
CA LYS A 98 7.48 -8.22 14.50
C LYS A 98 8.56 -8.03 15.57
N GLN A 99 8.88 -9.08 16.33
CA GLN A 99 9.96 -9.04 17.32
C GLN A 99 11.36 -9.06 16.69
N LYS A 100 11.57 -9.84 15.62
CA LYS A 100 12.86 -9.92 14.91
C LYS A 100 13.16 -8.67 14.09
N ALA A 101 12.16 -8.10 13.43
CA ALA A 101 12.30 -6.95 12.54
C ALA A 101 12.74 -5.68 13.27
N ARG A 102 12.50 -5.58 14.59
CA ARG A 102 13.03 -4.49 15.44
C ARG A 102 14.55 -4.39 15.45
N ASN A 103 15.27 -5.44 15.04
CA ASN A 103 16.72 -5.51 15.19
C ASN A 103 17.51 -5.48 13.87
N ILE A 104 16.90 -5.70 12.69
CA ILE A 104 17.70 -6.04 11.48
C ILE A 104 17.21 -5.47 10.12
N THR A 105 15.96 -5.00 9.92
CA THR A 105 15.42 -4.81 8.54
C THR A 105 14.81 -3.44 8.19
N LEU A 106 14.87 -3.10 6.88
CA LEU A 106 14.45 -1.86 6.19
C LEU A 106 12.92 -1.55 6.18
N GLY A 107 12.07 -2.41 6.77
CA GLY A 107 10.62 -2.22 6.89
C GLY A 107 9.91 -3.48 7.42
N THR A 108 8.72 -3.31 8.00
CA THR A 108 7.90 -4.39 8.61
C THR A 108 6.54 -4.53 7.93
N ILE A 109 5.83 -5.62 8.21
CA ILE A 109 4.44 -5.79 7.77
C ILE A 109 3.50 -4.69 8.32
N ASP A 110 3.82 -4.14 9.49
CA ASP A 110 3.08 -3.02 10.06
C ASP A 110 3.33 -1.73 9.26
N ASP A 111 4.52 -1.57 8.66
CA ASP A 111 4.83 -0.45 7.77
C ASP A 111 4.07 -0.56 6.45
N VAL A 112 3.96 -1.77 5.89
CA VAL A 112 3.09 -2.04 4.72
C VAL A 112 1.63 -1.73 5.06
N PHE A 113 1.15 -2.20 6.21
CA PHE A 113 -0.21 -1.90 6.66
C PHE A 113 -0.44 -0.39 6.86
N ASN A 114 0.52 0.31 7.44
CA ASN A 114 0.47 1.76 7.61
C ASN A 114 0.48 2.49 6.26
N ALA A 115 1.32 2.09 5.31
CA ALA A 115 1.36 2.64 3.96
C ALA A 115 0.00 2.46 3.26
N ILE A 116 -0.60 1.27 3.36
CA ILE A 116 -1.93 0.96 2.85
C ILE A 116 -3.00 1.84 3.50
N LYS A 117 -2.93 2.05 4.83
CA LYS A 117 -3.87 2.91 5.56
C LYS A 117 -3.75 4.39 5.13
N ILE A 118 -2.52 4.87 4.94
CA ILE A 118 -2.24 6.21 4.44
C ILE A 118 -2.75 6.34 3.00
N ALA A 119 -2.49 5.36 2.13
CA ALA A 119 -2.99 5.31 0.77
C ALA A 119 -4.53 5.31 0.72
N LYS A 120 -5.20 4.57 1.61
CA LYS A 120 -6.66 4.59 1.74
C LYS A 120 -7.17 5.98 2.07
N LYS A 121 -6.55 6.64 3.06
CA LYS A 121 -6.89 8.02 3.44
C LYS A 121 -6.67 9.00 2.27
N GLY A 122 -5.56 8.85 1.55
CA GLY A 122 -5.23 9.64 0.37
C GLY A 122 -6.26 9.46 -0.75
N PHE A 123 -6.61 8.21 -1.06
CA PHE A 123 -7.63 7.87 -2.05
C PHE A 123 -9.02 8.39 -1.66
N SER A 124 -9.40 8.30 -0.39
CA SER A 124 -10.68 8.84 0.08
C SER A 124 -10.75 10.37 -0.01
N ALA A 125 -9.65 11.07 0.31
CA ALA A 125 -9.61 12.53 0.26
C ALA A 125 -9.45 13.09 -1.15
N TYR A 126 -8.66 12.40 -1.98
CA TYR A 126 -8.32 12.81 -3.34
C TYR A 126 -8.35 11.61 -4.28
N PRO A 127 -9.55 11.05 -4.54
CA PRO A 127 -9.67 9.96 -5.49
C PRO A 127 -9.11 10.43 -6.83
N ARG A 128 -8.42 9.53 -7.55
CA ARG A 128 -7.83 9.77 -8.88
C ARG A 128 -6.54 10.62 -8.91
N LYS A 129 -5.95 10.93 -7.75
CA LYS A 129 -4.55 11.38 -7.69
C LYS A 129 -3.62 10.20 -7.57
N MET A 130 -2.48 10.25 -8.26
CA MET A 130 -1.44 9.23 -8.21
C MET A 130 -0.96 8.97 -6.79
N LEU A 131 -0.93 7.70 -6.35
CA LEU A 131 -0.38 7.27 -5.06
C LEU A 131 1.09 6.90 -5.25
N ILE A 132 2.00 7.63 -4.62
CA ILE A 132 3.43 7.29 -4.58
C ILE A 132 3.80 6.96 -3.13
N ILE A 133 4.49 5.85 -2.94
CA ILE A 133 4.92 5.28 -1.66
C ILE A 133 6.44 5.18 -1.69
N GLN A 134 7.12 5.92 -0.82
CA GLN A 134 8.56 5.75 -0.65
C GLN A 134 8.82 4.68 0.41
N LEU A 135 9.66 3.68 0.10
CA LEU A 135 10.11 2.68 1.06
C LEU A 135 11.58 2.95 1.42
N GLY A 136 11.83 3.38 2.65
CA GLY A 136 13.17 3.75 3.13
C GLY A 136 13.16 4.04 4.64
N GLU A 137 14.33 3.84 5.27
CA GLU A 137 14.49 3.68 6.72
C GLU A 137 13.61 4.62 7.55
N TYR A 138 12.59 3.99 8.17
CA TYR A 138 11.67 4.50 9.19
C TYR A 138 10.35 5.14 8.79
N ARG A 139 10.06 5.51 7.52
CA ARG A 139 8.76 6.10 7.17
C ARG A 139 8.33 5.81 5.74
N GLY A 140 7.19 5.12 5.60
CA GLY A 140 6.45 5.11 4.34
C GLY A 140 5.72 6.44 4.17
N ASP A 141 6.17 7.27 3.24
CA ASP A 141 5.53 8.55 2.94
C ASP A 141 4.62 8.44 1.72
N LEU A 142 3.45 9.11 1.78
CA LEU A 142 2.51 9.21 0.67
C LEU A 142 2.69 10.54 -0.05
N LEU A 143 3.01 10.45 -1.34
CA LEU A 143 3.00 11.59 -2.26
C LEU A 143 1.83 11.45 -3.22
N LEU A 144 0.97 12.47 -3.25
CA LEU A 144 -0.15 12.54 -4.18
C LEU A 144 0.23 13.42 -5.38
N VAL A 145 0.32 12.82 -6.56
CA VAL A 145 0.66 13.57 -7.79
C VAL A 145 -0.59 13.71 -8.66
N SER A 146 -0.84 14.94 -9.10
CA SER A 146 -1.85 15.24 -10.12
C SER A 146 -1.15 15.38 -11.48
N PRO A 147 -1.82 15.04 -12.59
CA PRO A 147 -1.28 15.28 -13.91
C PRO A 147 -0.91 16.77 -14.07
N PRO A 148 0.13 17.10 -14.85
CA PRO A 148 0.43 18.48 -15.20
C PRO A 148 -0.77 19.10 -15.94
N THR A 149 -1.55 19.87 -15.17
CA THR A 149 -2.64 20.80 -15.54
C THR A 149 -3.72 20.37 -16.54
N ASN A 150 -3.78 19.12 -17.00
CA ASN A 150 -4.77 18.68 -17.99
C ASN A 150 -5.71 17.58 -17.47
N ASP A 151 -6.26 17.74 -16.26
CA ASP A 151 -7.34 16.87 -15.77
C ASP A 151 -8.70 17.11 -16.49
N GLY A 152 -8.67 17.71 -17.69
CA GLY A 152 -9.81 17.91 -18.59
C GLY A 152 -10.96 18.77 -18.06
N ARG A 153 -10.96 19.15 -16.78
CA ARG A 153 -11.97 20.01 -16.19
C ARG A 153 -11.52 21.45 -16.36
N ARG A 154 -12.10 22.10 -17.37
CA ARG A 154 -12.32 23.54 -17.29
C ARG A 154 -12.98 23.81 -15.94
N ILE A 155 -12.31 24.63 -15.12
CA ILE A 155 -12.98 25.40 -14.09
C ILE A 155 -13.93 26.29 -14.88
N ASN A 156 -15.17 25.84 -15.10
CA ASN A 156 -16.19 26.71 -15.65
C ASN A 156 -16.44 27.78 -14.57
N ASP A 157 -15.92 28.96 -14.87
CA ASP A 157 -16.51 30.28 -14.63
C ASP A 157 -16.95 30.57 -13.20
N VAL A 158 -16.01 31.10 -12.42
CA VAL A 158 -16.33 32.17 -11.48
C VAL A 158 -16.47 33.45 -12.30
N GLY A 159 -17.71 33.89 -12.53
CA GLY A 159 -17.97 35.27 -12.95
C GLY A 159 -19.18 35.47 -13.85
N SER A 160 -20.33 35.79 -13.24
CA SER A 160 -21.08 37.05 -13.46
C SER A 160 -22.19 37.16 -12.42
#